data_AF-A0A9X3MYZ3-F1
#
_entry.id   AF-A0A9X3MYZ3-F1
#
_cell.length_a   1.000
_cell.length_b   1.000
_cell.length_c   1.000
_cell.angle_alpha   90.00
_cell.angle_beta   90.00
_cell.angle_gamma   90.00
#
_symmetry.space_group_name_H-M   'P 1'
#
loop_
_entity.id
_entity.type
_entity.pdbx_description
1 polymer ?
#
loop_
_entity_poly.entity_id
_entity_poly.type
_entity_poly.pdbx_seq_one_letter_code
_entity_poly.pdbx_strand_id
1 'polypeptide(L)'
;MDLHSHLLPGLDDGAESMEETRRFARRLHAEGVLDIACTPHIKRAHFPRIDIAELAGRREAAQRAIEEDGIAVRLHPGGELADEDALELTERELALIAQGPEHAAWLLLECPFEGLDYVFDAAVKRLTGLGYGLLLAHPERVRGPLDRLEPHVENGALLQVNVSSLLGEHGAQARDTAARLVRNGRAFCLAGDTHPGTRESTLPLGYRALVRAGASEIQAQRLTESNPKFLLNEGISHLTETMPSADRIR
;
A
#
# COMPACT_ATOMS: atom_id res chain seq x y z
N MET A 1 1.32 5.27 -10.97
CA MET A 1 2.31 5.20 -9.88
C MET A 1 1.85 4.12 -8.93
N ASP A 2 2.75 3.23 -8.52
CA ASP A 2 2.41 2.08 -7.71
C ASP A 2 2.89 2.28 -6.26
N LEU A 3 1.99 2.14 -5.29
CA LEU A 3 2.29 2.35 -3.86
C LEU A 3 2.48 1.05 -3.08
N HIS A 4 2.41 -0.09 -3.76
CA HIS A 4 2.53 -1.40 -3.12
C HIS A 4 3.27 -2.36 -4.07
N SER A 5 4.51 -2.71 -3.74
CA SER A 5 5.33 -3.62 -4.55
C SER A 5 6.47 -4.25 -3.75
N HIS A 6 6.73 -5.54 -4.01
CA HIS A 6 7.77 -6.35 -3.39
C HIS A 6 8.96 -6.49 -4.35
N LEU A 7 9.49 -5.33 -4.74
CA LEU A 7 10.51 -5.22 -5.79
C LEU A 7 11.95 -5.35 -5.27
N LEU A 8 12.16 -5.19 -3.96
CA LEU A 8 13.49 -5.26 -3.36
C LEU A 8 13.95 -6.73 -3.24
N PRO A 9 15.18 -7.05 -3.68
CA PRO A 9 15.59 -8.43 -3.83
C PRO A 9 15.90 -9.10 -2.49
N GLY A 10 15.38 -10.32 -2.32
CA GLY A 10 15.76 -11.25 -1.24
C GLY A 10 15.36 -10.82 0.16
N LEU A 11 14.26 -10.06 0.30
CA LEU A 11 13.73 -9.62 1.59
C LEU A 11 12.53 -10.45 2.06
N ASP A 12 11.62 -10.75 1.15
CA ASP A 12 10.37 -11.46 1.39
C ASP A 12 10.06 -12.43 0.23
N ASP A 13 8.80 -12.70 -0.04
CA ASP A 13 8.31 -13.55 -1.15
C ASP A 13 8.15 -12.81 -2.48
N GLY A 14 8.66 -11.57 -2.57
CA GLY A 14 8.79 -10.81 -3.81
C GLY A 14 10.00 -11.21 -4.66
N ALA A 15 10.68 -10.22 -5.22
CA ALA A 15 11.82 -10.45 -6.11
C ALA A 15 12.93 -11.26 -5.41
N GLU A 16 13.39 -12.35 -6.03
CA GLU A 16 14.43 -13.19 -5.43
C GLU A 16 15.84 -12.59 -5.60
N SER A 17 16.05 -11.79 -6.65
CA SER A 17 17.37 -11.30 -7.05
C SER A 17 17.34 -9.92 -7.70
N MET A 18 18.50 -9.26 -7.72
CA MET A 18 18.65 -7.97 -8.41
C MET A 18 18.36 -8.06 -9.91
N GLU A 19 18.65 -9.21 -10.54
CA GLU A 19 18.32 -9.45 -11.95
C GLU A 19 16.80 -9.40 -12.17
N GLU A 20 16.04 -10.03 -11.28
CA GLU A 20 14.59 -10.01 -11.31
C GLU A 20 14.02 -8.63 -11.04
N THR A 21 14.56 -7.90 -10.05
CA THR A 21 14.25 -6.49 -9.80
C THR A 21 14.42 -5.66 -11.07
N ARG A 22 15.56 -5.78 -11.77
CA ARG A 22 15.85 -5.03 -13.01
C ARG A 22 14.93 -5.46 -14.16
N ARG A 23 14.67 -6.76 -14.31
CA ARG A 23 13.73 -7.29 -15.32
C ARG A 23 12.35 -6.68 -15.12
N PHE A 24 11.84 -6.69 -13.90
CA PHE A 24 10.51 -6.18 -13.62
C PHE A 24 10.45 -4.65 -13.71
N ALA A 25 11.49 -3.94 -13.26
CA ALA A 25 11.60 -2.49 -13.45
C ALA A 25 11.61 -2.08 -14.94
N ARG A 26 12.28 -2.84 -15.83
CA ARG A 26 12.19 -2.62 -17.29
C ARG A 26 10.75 -2.73 -17.79
N ARG A 27 10.01 -3.73 -17.32
CA ARG A 27 8.61 -3.92 -17.69
C ARG A 27 7.75 -2.75 -17.19
N LEU A 28 7.87 -2.38 -15.92
CA LEU A 28 7.17 -1.24 -15.34
C LEU A 28 7.44 0.06 -16.11
N HIS A 29 8.70 0.33 -16.47
CA HIS A 29 9.08 1.46 -17.32
C HIS A 29 8.39 1.42 -18.69
N ALA A 30 8.46 0.30 -19.41
CA ALA A 30 7.84 0.15 -20.71
C ALA A 30 6.31 0.30 -20.66
N GLU A 31 5.71 -0.03 -19.53
CA GLU A 31 4.28 0.10 -19.23
C GLU A 31 3.88 1.48 -18.69
N GLY A 32 4.83 2.39 -18.48
CA GLY A 32 4.59 3.76 -17.99
C GLY A 32 4.38 3.87 -16.47
N VAL A 33 4.72 2.84 -15.70
CA VAL A 33 4.70 2.87 -14.23
C VAL A 33 6.09 3.30 -13.74
N LEU A 34 6.26 4.59 -13.50
CA LEU A 34 7.58 5.21 -13.30
C LEU A 34 7.96 5.47 -11.84
N ASP A 35 6.98 5.48 -10.94
CA ASP A 35 7.19 5.69 -9.51
C ASP A 35 6.62 4.48 -8.77
N ILE A 36 7.44 3.85 -7.93
CA ILE A 36 7.13 2.59 -7.25
C ILE A 36 7.54 2.70 -5.78
N ALA A 37 6.61 2.56 -4.84
CA ALA A 37 6.95 2.35 -3.44
C ALA A 37 7.39 0.89 -3.23
N CYS A 38 8.55 0.71 -2.63
CA CYS A 38 9.06 -0.59 -2.24
C CYS A 38 8.53 -0.93 -0.85
N THR A 39 7.59 -1.86 -0.78
CA THR A 39 6.85 -2.20 0.45
C THR A 39 7.06 -3.66 0.83
N PRO A 40 8.30 -4.09 1.13
CA PRO A 40 8.52 -5.46 1.56
C PRO A 40 7.72 -5.76 2.83
N HIS A 41 7.37 -7.03 3.04
CA HIS A 41 6.64 -7.47 4.23
C HIS A 41 7.42 -7.19 5.52
N ILE A 42 6.89 -6.30 6.37
CA ILE A 42 7.33 -6.12 7.75
C ILE A 42 6.45 -7.00 8.63
N LYS A 43 6.74 -8.30 8.56
CA LYS A 43 5.98 -9.38 9.20
C LYS A 43 6.94 -10.39 9.84
N ARG A 44 7.50 -10.08 11.00
CA ARG A 44 8.63 -10.84 11.60
C ARG A 44 8.31 -12.30 11.86
N ALA A 45 7.03 -12.62 12.10
CA ALA A 45 6.58 -14.01 12.25
C ALA A 45 6.80 -14.86 10.98
N HIS A 46 6.75 -14.25 9.79
CA HIS A 46 6.91 -14.95 8.50
C HIS A 46 8.30 -14.69 7.89
N PHE A 47 8.83 -13.48 8.06
CA PHE A 47 10.11 -13.04 7.52
C PHE A 47 11.07 -12.61 8.66
N PRO A 48 11.52 -13.55 9.52
CA PRO A 48 12.26 -13.23 10.74
C PRO A 48 13.66 -12.64 10.50
N ARG A 49 14.14 -12.64 9.25
CA ARG A 49 15.45 -12.10 8.86
C ARG A 49 15.38 -10.68 8.32
N ILE A 50 14.19 -10.07 8.26
CA ILE A 50 14.08 -8.71 7.77
C ILE A 50 14.69 -7.74 8.78
N ASP A 51 15.65 -6.95 8.31
CA ASP A 51 16.22 -5.83 9.06
C ASP A 51 15.74 -4.51 8.44
N ILE A 52 14.88 -3.81 9.17
CA ILE A 52 14.30 -2.54 8.76
C ILE A 52 15.39 -1.49 8.52
N ALA A 53 16.51 -1.55 9.26
CA ALA A 53 17.61 -0.60 9.12
C ALA A 53 18.34 -0.74 7.77
N GLU A 54 18.28 -1.92 7.13
CA GLU A 54 18.91 -2.16 5.83
C GLU A 54 18.07 -1.69 4.63
N LEU A 55 16.77 -1.45 4.82
CA LEU A 55 15.83 -1.20 3.71
C LEU A 55 16.23 0.01 2.85
N ALA A 56 16.67 1.09 3.48
CA ALA A 56 17.13 2.28 2.78
C ALA A 56 18.33 1.97 1.87
N GLY A 57 19.34 1.26 2.39
CA GLY A 57 20.54 0.88 1.63
C GLY A 57 20.23 -0.10 0.50
N ARG A 58 19.33 -1.06 0.74
CA ARG A 58 18.88 -2.02 -0.29
C ARG A 58 18.10 -1.33 -1.40
N ARG A 59 17.20 -0.40 -1.07
CA ARG A 59 16.48 0.42 -2.04
C ARG A 59 17.43 1.26 -2.89
N GLU A 60 18.41 1.92 -2.27
CA GLU A 60 19.42 2.70 -3.00
C GLU A 60 20.28 1.83 -3.93
N ALA A 61 20.65 0.63 -3.50
CA ALA A 61 21.38 -0.32 -4.35
C ALA A 61 20.53 -0.77 -5.55
N ALA A 62 19.25 -1.06 -5.34
CA ALA A 62 18.31 -1.38 -6.41
C ALA A 62 18.09 -0.20 -7.37
N GLN A 63 17.92 1.01 -6.84
CA GLN A 63 17.78 2.23 -7.63
C GLN A 63 19.00 2.44 -8.55
N ARG A 64 20.23 2.33 -8.01
CA ARG A 64 21.46 2.43 -8.81
C ARG A 64 21.51 1.38 -9.92
N ALA A 65 21.21 0.12 -9.61
CA ALA A 65 21.23 -0.95 -10.60
C ALA A 65 20.21 -0.73 -11.73
N ILE A 66 19.03 -0.17 -11.42
CA ILE A 66 17.99 0.20 -12.38
C ILE A 66 18.45 1.37 -13.27
N GLU A 67 19.06 2.40 -12.67
CA GLU A 67 19.59 3.56 -13.38
C GLU A 67 20.75 3.20 -14.33
N GLU A 68 21.64 2.29 -13.93
CA GLU A 68 22.73 1.76 -14.77
C GLU A 68 22.21 1.09 -16.06
N ASP A 69 20.99 0.54 -16.03
CA ASP A 69 20.32 -0.04 -17.21
C ASP A 69 19.54 1.00 -18.03
N GLY A 70 19.61 2.29 -17.66
CA GLY A 70 18.87 3.37 -18.34
C GLY A 70 17.35 3.30 -18.14
N ILE A 71 16.89 2.68 -17.06
CA ILE A 71 15.46 2.49 -16.77
C ILE A 71 14.98 3.69 -15.95
N ALA A 72 13.98 4.43 -16.44
CA ALA A 72 13.45 5.63 -15.79
C ALA A 72 12.39 5.31 -14.71
N VAL A 73 12.69 4.38 -13.81
CA VAL A 73 11.85 4.05 -12.65
C VAL A 73 12.49 4.61 -11.38
N ARG A 74 11.67 5.25 -10.55
CA ARG A 74 12.04 5.79 -9.24
C ARG A 74 11.44 4.92 -8.13
N LEU A 75 12.29 4.48 -7.23
CA LEU A 75 11.94 3.70 -6.05
C LEU A 75 11.77 4.60 -4.82
N HIS A 76 10.60 4.52 -4.20
CA HIS A 76 10.24 5.21 -2.96
C HIS A 76 10.37 4.26 -1.75
N PRO A 77 10.65 4.78 -0.55
CA PRO A 77 10.64 3.96 0.66
C PRO A 77 9.24 3.43 0.96
N GLY A 78 9.17 2.41 1.82
CA GLY A 78 7.92 1.79 2.23
C GLY A 78 8.16 0.50 3.02
N GLY A 79 7.07 -0.07 3.51
CA GLY A 79 7.00 -1.40 4.11
C GLY A 79 5.53 -1.78 4.26
N GLU A 80 5.17 -3.01 3.93
CA GLU A 80 3.84 -3.53 4.20
C GLU A 80 3.82 -4.10 5.63
N LEU A 81 3.24 -3.34 6.54
CA LEU A 81 3.33 -3.59 7.97
C LEU A 81 2.23 -4.54 8.44
N ALA A 82 2.59 -5.63 9.11
CA ALA A 82 1.63 -6.46 9.83
C ALA A 82 1.16 -5.77 11.12
N ASP A 83 -0.07 -6.06 11.55
CA ASP A 83 -0.68 -5.49 12.75
C ASP A 83 0.04 -5.88 14.05
N GLU A 84 0.49 -7.13 14.16
CA GLU A 84 1.33 -7.57 15.30
C GLU A 84 2.62 -6.75 15.39
N ASP A 85 3.35 -6.62 14.27
CA ASP A 85 4.60 -5.85 14.21
C ASP A 85 4.36 -4.35 14.47
N ALA A 86 3.24 -3.78 14.04
CA ALA A 86 2.89 -2.38 14.30
C ALA A 86 2.82 -2.05 15.81
N LEU A 87 2.50 -3.03 16.66
CA LEU A 87 2.46 -2.87 18.11
C LEU A 87 3.85 -2.88 18.75
N GLU A 88 4.83 -3.50 18.10
CA GLU A 88 6.15 -3.74 18.68
C GLU A 88 7.24 -2.80 18.15
N LEU A 89 7.12 -2.34 16.91
CA LEU A 89 8.13 -1.47 16.30
C LEU A 89 8.29 -0.14 17.05
N THR A 90 9.54 0.30 17.13
CA THR A 90 9.91 1.61 17.64
C THR A 90 9.51 2.71 16.66
N GLU A 91 9.36 3.95 17.15
CA GLU A 91 9.06 5.11 16.28
C GLU A 91 10.12 5.31 15.18
N ARG A 92 11.39 4.98 15.48
CA ARG A 92 12.48 5.03 14.51
C ARG A 92 12.31 3.98 13.40
N GLU A 93 11.91 2.76 13.75
CA GLU A 93 11.66 1.71 12.74
C GLU A 93 10.45 2.08 11.88
N LEU A 94 9.36 2.58 12.49
CA LEU A 94 8.19 3.05 11.75
C LEU A 94 8.54 4.18 10.77
N ALA A 95 9.37 5.14 11.19
CA ALA A 95 9.80 6.23 10.32
C ALA A 95 10.62 5.77 9.10
N LEU A 96 11.33 4.63 9.18
CA LEU A 96 12.11 4.09 8.06
C LEU A 96 11.24 3.45 6.96
N ILE A 97 10.01 3.04 7.30
CA ILE A 97 9.06 2.42 6.37
C ILE A 97 7.87 3.33 6.04
N ALA A 98 7.79 4.51 6.66
CA ALA A 98 6.78 5.51 6.36
C ALA A 98 6.96 6.12 4.96
N GLN A 99 5.84 6.52 4.38
CA GLN A 99 5.75 7.11 3.05
C GLN A 99 5.17 8.53 3.14
N GLY A 100 5.35 9.32 2.08
CA GLY A 100 4.91 10.72 2.04
C GLY A 100 5.84 11.69 2.78
N PRO A 101 5.45 12.97 2.89
CA PRO A 101 6.25 14.00 3.55
C PRO A 101 6.20 13.87 5.07
N GLU A 102 7.25 14.29 5.76
CA GLU A 102 7.42 14.14 7.22
C GLU A 102 6.23 14.63 8.06
N HIS A 103 5.59 15.74 7.67
CA HIS A 103 4.46 16.34 8.39
C HIS A 103 3.11 15.64 8.16
N ALA A 104 3.04 14.70 7.22
CA ALA A 104 1.83 13.95 6.86
C ALA A 104 2.19 12.51 6.47
N ALA A 105 3.21 11.95 7.14
CA ALA A 105 3.73 10.64 6.84
C ALA A 105 2.67 9.56 7.10
N TRP A 106 2.68 8.52 6.29
CA TRP A 106 1.70 7.45 6.38
C TRP A 106 2.35 6.08 6.25
N LEU A 107 1.65 5.07 6.78
CA LEU A 107 2.08 3.68 6.77
C LEU A 107 1.10 2.83 5.96
N LEU A 108 1.63 1.84 5.24
CA LEU A 108 0.86 0.79 4.60
C LEU A 108 0.65 -0.32 5.63
N LEU A 109 -0.57 -0.48 6.14
CA LEU A 109 -0.93 -1.48 7.15
C LEU A 109 -1.70 -2.62 6.48
N GLU A 110 -1.18 -3.85 6.58
CA GLU A 110 -1.82 -5.06 6.07
C GLU A 110 -3.13 -5.33 6.81
N CYS A 111 -4.24 -5.52 6.09
CA CYS A 111 -5.44 -6.07 6.70
C CYS A 111 -5.30 -7.60 6.89
N PRO A 112 -5.46 -8.14 8.11
CA PRO A 112 -5.28 -9.57 8.37
C PRO A 112 -6.32 -10.42 7.60
N PHE A 113 -5.84 -11.39 6.82
CA PHE A 113 -6.69 -12.19 5.93
C PHE A 113 -7.75 -13.01 6.65
N GLU A 114 -7.47 -13.49 7.85
CA GLU A 114 -8.41 -14.34 8.60
C GLU A 114 -9.53 -13.54 9.28
N GLY A 115 -9.46 -12.21 9.23
CA GLY A 115 -10.50 -11.32 9.74
C GLY A 115 -9.92 -10.20 10.59
N LEU A 116 -10.65 -9.09 10.63
CA LEU A 116 -10.28 -7.93 11.44
C LEU A 116 -10.63 -8.21 12.90
N ASP A 117 -9.63 -8.10 13.78
CA ASP A 117 -9.74 -8.41 15.20
C ASP A 117 -9.30 -7.22 16.08
N TYR A 118 -9.14 -7.48 17.38
CA TYR A 118 -8.74 -6.43 18.33
C TYR A 118 -7.26 -6.05 18.20
N VAL A 119 -6.41 -6.91 17.63
CA VAL A 119 -4.98 -6.62 17.40
C VAL A 119 -4.87 -5.59 16.30
N PHE A 120 -5.59 -5.79 15.19
CA PHE A 120 -5.70 -4.82 14.11
C PHE A 120 -6.21 -3.46 14.61
N ASP A 121 -7.29 -3.45 15.41
CA ASP A 121 -7.85 -2.21 15.97
C ASP A 121 -6.82 -1.48 16.88
N ALA A 122 -6.05 -2.24 17.67
CA ALA A 122 -5.00 -1.69 18.52
C ALA A 122 -3.82 -1.12 17.71
N ALA A 123 -3.43 -1.80 16.63
CA ALA A 123 -2.41 -1.34 15.69
C ALA A 123 -2.82 0.00 15.05
N VAL A 124 -4.03 0.08 14.50
CA VAL A 124 -4.57 1.32 13.92
C VAL A 124 -4.55 2.46 14.93
N LYS A 125 -5.04 2.21 16.16
CA LYS A 125 -5.06 3.23 17.23
C LYS A 125 -3.65 3.68 17.63
N ARG A 126 -2.69 2.76 17.71
CA ARG A 126 -1.30 3.08 18.06
C ARG A 126 -0.68 3.96 16.99
N LEU A 127 -0.76 3.56 15.72
CA LEU A 127 -0.10 4.27 14.62
C LEU A 127 -0.69 5.67 14.42
N THR A 128 -2.01 5.80 14.50
CA THR A 128 -2.67 7.11 14.44
C THR A 128 -2.34 7.99 15.66
N GLY A 129 -2.22 7.39 16.86
CA GLY A 129 -1.77 8.09 18.07
C GLY A 129 -0.33 8.60 18.00
N LEU A 130 0.52 7.99 17.16
CA LEU A 130 1.87 8.45 16.83
C LEU A 130 1.88 9.50 15.69
N GLY A 131 0.72 9.86 15.14
CA GLY A 131 0.57 10.87 14.10
C GLY A 131 0.69 10.34 12.67
N TYR A 132 0.82 9.04 12.46
CA TYR A 132 0.87 8.46 11.11
C TYR A 132 -0.53 8.33 10.51
N GLY A 133 -0.70 8.81 9.27
CA GLY A 133 -1.84 8.40 8.46
C GLY A 133 -1.75 6.94 8.03
N LEU A 134 -2.87 6.35 7.61
CA LEU A 134 -2.92 4.92 7.28
C LEU A 134 -3.51 4.68 5.90
N LEU A 135 -2.79 3.89 5.11
CA LEU A 135 -3.29 3.23 3.92
C LEU A 135 -3.44 1.74 4.26
N LEU A 136 -4.68 1.25 4.29
CA LEU A 136 -5.00 -0.13 4.62
C LEU A 136 -4.90 -0.99 3.36
N ALA A 137 -4.01 -1.97 3.38
CA ALA A 137 -3.70 -2.81 2.23
C ALA A 137 -4.78 -3.87 2.02
N HIS A 138 -5.19 -4.00 0.74
CA HIS A 138 -6.03 -5.05 0.17
C HIS A 138 -7.15 -5.62 1.07
N PRO A 139 -7.99 -4.75 1.69
CA PRO A 139 -9.07 -5.19 2.58
C PRO A 139 -10.07 -6.12 1.88
N GLU A 140 -10.12 -6.13 0.54
CA GLU A 140 -10.94 -7.08 -0.21
C GLU A 140 -10.55 -8.55 -0.02
N ARG A 141 -9.34 -8.83 0.48
CA ARG A 141 -8.82 -10.19 0.71
C ARG A 141 -9.19 -10.73 2.10
N VAL A 142 -9.73 -9.88 2.97
CA VAL A 142 -10.11 -10.24 4.34
C VAL A 142 -11.34 -11.16 4.34
N ARG A 143 -11.30 -12.21 5.15
CA ARG A 143 -12.46 -13.04 5.45
C ARG A 143 -13.41 -12.32 6.40
N GLY A 144 -14.70 -12.33 6.08
CA GLY A 144 -15.74 -11.76 6.94
C GLY A 144 -16.14 -10.33 6.58
N PRO A 145 -16.89 -9.64 7.46
CA PRO A 145 -17.45 -8.33 7.18
C PRO A 145 -16.38 -7.23 7.25
N LEU A 146 -16.36 -6.37 6.22
CA LEU A 146 -15.48 -5.20 6.17
C LEU A 146 -16.02 -3.99 6.95
N ASP A 147 -17.23 -4.09 7.51
CA ASP A 147 -17.88 -3.01 8.28
C ASP A 147 -17.02 -2.61 9.51
N ARG A 148 -16.17 -3.52 10.01
CA ARG A 148 -15.19 -3.21 11.05
C ARG A 148 -14.13 -2.18 10.63
N LEU A 149 -13.93 -1.94 9.33
CA LEU A 149 -13.07 -0.86 8.84
C LEU A 149 -13.76 0.50 8.87
N GLU A 150 -15.09 0.57 8.96
CA GLU A 150 -15.82 1.83 8.85
C GLU A 150 -15.36 2.88 9.87
N PRO A 151 -15.19 2.57 11.17
CA PRO A 151 -14.69 3.54 12.13
C PRO A 151 -13.28 4.04 11.78
N HIS A 152 -12.43 3.19 11.22
CA HIS A 152 -11.07 3.58 10.84
C HIS A 152 -11.08 4.48 9.61
N VAL A 153 -11.92 4.17 8.62
CA VAL A 153 -12.11 4.99 7.41
C VAL A 153 -12.75 6.33 7.74
N GLU A 154 -13.72 6.37 8.65
CA GLU A 154 -14.33 7.61 9.15
C GLU A 154 -13.32 8.50 9.88
N ASN A 155 -12.32 7.89 10.52
CA ASN A 155 -11.20 8.58 11.15
C ASN A 155 -10.01 8.83 10.20
N GLY A 156 -10.23 8.74 8.88
CA GLY A 156 -9.26 9.17 7.88
C GLY A 156 -8.36 8.08 7.30
N ALA A 157 -8.51 6.81 7.70
CA ALA A 157 -7.81 5.71 7.04
C ALA A 157 -8.30 5.54 5.60
N LEU A 158 -7.37 5.25 4.69
CA LEU A 158 -7.64 5.09 3.27
C LEU A 158 -7.51 3.63 2.87
N LEU A 159 -8.19 3.20 1.80
CA LEU A 159 -8.19 1.80 1.36
C LEU A 159 -7.44 1.63 0.04
N GLN A 160 -6.51 0.69 -0.01
CA GLN A 160 -5.81 0.28 -1.22
C GLN A 160 -6.37 -1.06 -1.73
N VAL A 161 -6.76 -1.13 -3.00
CA VAL A 161 -7.24 -2.38 -3.64
C VAL A 161 -6.17 -2.94 -4.57
N ASN A 162 -6.00 -4.27 -4.63
CA ASN A 162 -5.03 -4.91 -5.49
C ASN A 162 -5.51 -5.05 -6.93
N VAL A 163 -4.59 -4.90 -7.89
CA VAL A 163 -4.82 -5.27 -9.29
C VAL A 163 -5.22 -6.75 -9.40
N SER A 164 -4.46 -7.64 -8.76
CA SER A 164 -4.67 -9.09 -8.77
C SER A 164 -6.06 -9.50 -8.27
N SER A 165 -6.58 -8.82 -7.25
CA SER A 165 -7.95 -9.03 -6.75
C SER A 165 -8.99 -8.72 -7.83
N LEU A 166 -8.89 -7.58 -8.52
CA LEU A 166 -9.82 -7.22 -9.61
C LEU A 166 -9.75 -8.17 -10.80
N LEU A 167 -8.59 -8.79 -11.03
CA LEU A 167 -8.41 -9.81 -12.06
C LEU A 167 -8.92 -11.20 -11.62
N GLY A 168 -9.24 -11.38 -10.34
CA GLY A 168 -9.75 -12.63 -9.78
C GLY A 168 -8.67 -13.63 -9.37
N GLU A 169 -7.41 -13.21 -9.27
CA GLU A 169 -6.27 -14.06 -8.91
C GLU A 169 -6.33 -14.52 -7.44
N HIS A 170 -7.06 -13.78 -6.58
CA HIS A 170 -7.33 -14.14 -5.19
C HIS A 170 -8.73 -14.76 -4.99
N GLY A 171 -9.36 -15.23 -6.06
CA GLY A 171 -10.67 -15.88 -6.03
C GLY A 171 -11.85 -14.92 -6.16
N ALA A 172 -13.05 -15.51 -6.34
CA ALA A 172 -14.27 -14.76 -6.67
C ALA A 172 -14.70 -13.78 -5.56
N GLN A 173 -14.57 -14.16 -4.29
CA GLN A 173 -14.94 -13.31 -3.17
C GLN A 173 -14.11 -12.02 -3.12
N ALA A 174 -12.78 -12.14 -3.29
CA ALA A 174 -11.88 -10.99 -3.31
C ALA A 174 -12.17 -10.08 -4.51
N ARG A 175 -12.38 -10.67 -5.69
CA ARG A 175 -12.76 -9.92 -6.90
C ARG A 175 -14.05 -9.12 -6.74
N ASP A 176 -15.09 -9.78 -6.24
CA ASP A 176 -16.42 -9.16 -6.10
C ASP A 176 -16.41 -8.09 -5.01
N THR A 177 -15.58 -8.26 -3.96
CA THR A 177 -15.35 -7.26 -2.92
C THR A 177 -14.53 -6.08 -3.44
N ALA A 178 -13.44 -6.30 -4.18
CA ALA A 178 -12.68 -5.26 -4.86
C ALA A 178 -13.58 -4.41 -5.76
N ALA A 179 -14.37 -5.06 -6.62
CA ALA A 179 -15.30 -4.38 -7.51
C ALA A 179 -16.40 -3.60 -6.75
N ARG A 180 -16.81 -4.07 -5.56
CA ARG A 180 -17.74 -3.34 -4.69
C ARG A 180 -17.10 -2.11 -4.06
N LEU A 181 -15.88 -2.23 -3.53
CA LEU A 181 -15.12 -1.09 -2.96
C LEU A 181 -14.89 0.00 -4.01
N VAL A 182 -14.56 -0.39 -5.25
CA VAL A 182 -14.39 0.53 -6.37
C VAL A 182 -15.72 1.21 -6.73
N ARG A 183 -16.80 0.45 -6.99
CA ARG A 183 -18.09 1.03 -7.41
C ARG A 183 -18.72 1.94 -6.36
N ASN A 184 -18.51 1.64 -5.09
CA ASN A 184 -19.04 2.43 -3.98
C ASN A 184 -18.13 3.63 -3.62
N GLY A 185 -17.06 3.87 -4.38
CA GLY A 185 -16.14 4.98 -4.13
C GLY A 185 -15.35 4.86 -2.82
N ARG A 186 -15.21 3.65 -2.27
CA ARG A 186 -14.51 3.38 -1.01
C ARG A 186 -13.02 3.11 -1.21
N ALA A 187 -12.63 2.59 -2.38
CA ALA A 187 -11.21 2.46 -2.74
C ALA A 187 -10.59 3.84 -2.94
N PHE A 188 -9.43 4.08 -2.33
CA PHE A 188 -8.68 5.32 -2.48
C PHE A 188 -7.59 5.20 -3.55
N CYS A 189 -6.91 4.06 -3.63
CA CYS A 189 -5.98 3.78 -4.73
C CYS A 189 -6.06 2.31 -5.17
N LEU A 190 -5.55 2.08 -6.38
CA LEU A 190 -5.21 0.76 -6.88
C LEU A 190 -3.70 0.62 -6.82
N ALA A 191 -3.21 -0.52 -6.35
CA ALA A 191 -1.79 -0.83 -6.34
C ALA A 191 -1.55 -2.24 -6.87
N GLY A 192 -0.36 -2.48 -7.42
CA GLY A 192 0.00 -3.75 -8.03
C GLY A 192 0.08 -4.88 -7.01
N ASP A 193 0.63 -4.59 -5.82
CA ASP A 193 1.05 -5.61 -4.86
C ASP A 193 1.89 -6.68 -5.60
N THR A 194 2.84 -6.19 -6.41
CA THR A 194 3.56 -7.04 -7.35
C THR A 194 4.68 -7.78 -6.65
N HIS A 195 4.74 -9.08 -6.91
CA HIS A 195 5.81 -9.99 -6.52
C HIS A 195 6.41 -10.55 -7.81
N PRO A 196 7.52 -9.97 -8.32
CA PRO A 196 8.17 -10.46 -9.51
C PRO A 196 8.37 -11.98 -9.48
N GLY A 197 8.06 -12.66 -10.59
CA GLY A 197 8.15 -14.12 -10.70
C GLY A 197 6.87 -14.87 -10.30
N THR A 198 6.01 -14.31 -9.45
CA THR A 198 4.80 -14.99 -8.94
C THR A 198 3.50 -14.22 -9.18
N ARG A 199 3.49 -12.90 -8.95
CA ARG A 199 2.35 -12.00 -9.11
C ARG A 199 2.79 -10.71 -9.80
N GLU A 200 2.59 -10.65 -11.11
CA GLU A 200 3.14 -9.59 -11.97
C GLU A 200 2.07 -8.73 -12.67
N SER A 201 0.88 -8.66 -12.09
CA SER A 201 -0.23 -7.87 -12.63
C SER A 201 -0.06 -6.39 -12.26
N THR A 202 0.14 -5.55 -13.27
CA THR A 202 0.53 -4.14 -13.13
C THR A 202 -0.63 -3.16 -13.32
N LEU A 203 -0.41 -1.88 -12.99
CA LEU A 203 -1.45 -0.84 -13.07
C LEU A 203 -2.13 -0.69 -14.43
N PRO A 204 -1.49 -0.84 -15.61
CA PRO A 204 -2.24 -0.79 -16.89
C PRO A 204 -3.25 -1.93 -17.06
N LEU A 205 -2.99 -3.12 -16.51
CA LEU A 205 -3.99 -4.19 -16.42
C LEU A 205 -5.09 -3.81 -15.43
N GLY A 206 -4.68 -3.27 -14.28
CA GLY A 206 -5.56 -2.74 -13.25
C GLY A 206 -6.53 -1.67 -13.74
N TYR A 207 -6.06 -0.69 -14.50
CA TYR A 207 -6.87 0.38 -15.09
C TYR A 207 -8.00 -0.20 -15.95
N ARG A 208 -7.66 -1.14 -16.83
CA ARG A 208 -8.66 -1.85 -17.64
C ARG A 208 -9.62 -2.67 -16.79
N ALA A 209 -9.14 -3.28 -15.71
CA ALA A 209 -9.97 -4.03 -14.78
C ALA A 209 -10.94 -3.14 -14.00
N LEU A 210 -10.52 -1.93 -13.59
CA LEU A 210 -11.37 -0.92 -12.95
C LEU A 210 -12.54 -0.52 -13.85
N VAL A 211 -12.27 -0.20 -15.12
CA VAL A 211 -13.32 0.17 -16.08
C VAL A 211 -14.29 -1.00 -16.30
N ARG A 212 -13.79 -2.23 -16.44
CA ARG A 212 -14.65 -3.43 -16.52
C ARG A 212 -15.47 -3.66 -15.25
N ALA A 213 -14.95 -3.29 -14.09
CA ALA A 213 -15.65 -3.39 -12.80
C ALA A 213 -16.69 -2.26 -12.59
N GLY A 214 -16.82 -1.33 -13.53
CA GLY A 214 -17.82 -0.25 -13.51
C GLY A 214 -17.30 1.10 -13.03
N ALA A 215 -15.98 1.27 -12.88
CA ALA A 215 -15.40 2.60 -12.64
C ALA A 215 -15.50 3.46 -13.91
N SER A 216 -15.73 4.77 -13.74
CA SER A 216 -15.53 5.73 -14.83
C SER A 216 -14.05 5.89 -15.14
N GLU A 217 -13.69 6.38 -16.33
CA GLU A 217 -12.29 6.67 -16.67
C GLU A 217 -11.65 7.67 -15.70
N ILE A 218 -12.42 8.66 -15.23
CA ILE A 218 -11.98 9.64 -14.22
C ILE A 218 -11.66 8.93 -12.90
N GLN A 219 -12.53 8.03 -12.45
CA GLN A 219 -12.28 7.27 -11.22
C GLN A 219 -11.07 6.35 -11.40
N ALA A 220 -10.95 5.66 -12.54
CA ALA A 220 -9.81 4.82 -12.82
C ALA A 220 -8.49 5.61 -12.78
N GLN A 221 -8.45 6.78 -13.42
CA GLN A 221 -7.30 7.67 -13.38
C GLN A 221 -6.98 8.15 -11.96
N ARG A 222 -7.98 8.51 -11.16
CA ARG A 222 -7.77 8.89 -9.75
C ARG A 222 -7.10 7.75 -8.98
N LEU A 223 -7.63 6.53 -9.10
CA LEU A 223 -7.15 5.37 -8.36
C LEU A 223 -5.72 4.96 -8.75
N THR A 224 -5.31 5.13 -10.02
CA THR A 224 -3.99 4.67 -10.51
C THR A 224 -2.93 5.77 -10.60
N GLU A 225 -3.33 7.05 -10.62
CA GLU A 225 -2.44 8.19 -10.85
C GLU A 225 -2.61 9.28 -9.80
N SER A 226 -3.75 9.97 -9.77
CA SER A 226 -3.87 11.22 -9.00
C SER A 226 -3.83 11.01 -7.50
N ASN A 227 -4.54 10.00 -6.99
CA ASN A 227 -4.60 9.71 -5.55
C ASN A 227 -3.27 9.16 -5.03
N PRO A 228 -2.62 8.18 -5.71
CA PRO A 228 -1.25 7.82 -5.37
C PRO A 228 -0.32 9.03 -5.31
N LYS A 229 -0.38 9.92 -6.32
CA LYS A 229 0.49 11.11 -6.43
C LYS A 229 0.27 12.07 -5.29
N PHE A 230 -0.97 12.25 -4.89
CA PHE A 230 -1.33 13.01 -3.72
C PHE A 230 -0.69 12.42 -2.45
N LEU A 231 -0.77 11.10 -2.23
CA LEU A 231 -0.20 10.50 -1.02
C LEU A 231 1.32 10.64 -0.91
N LEU A 232 2.06 10.53 -2.00
CA LEU A 232 3.52 10.72 -1.94
C LEU A 232 3.92 12.19 -1.73
N ASN A 233 3.14 13.14 -2.23
CA ASN A 233 3.52 14.55 -2.20
C ASN A 233 2.95 15.30 -0.98
N GLU A 234 1.69 15.04 -0.65
CA GLU A 234 0.92 15.76 0.37
C GLU A 234 0.66 14.89 1.60
N GLY A 235 0.77 13.56 1.48
CA GLY A 235 0.60 12.62 2.58
C GLY A 235 -0.85 12.41 3.03
N ILE A 236 -1.00 11.92 4.25
CA ILE A 236 -2.29 11.76 4.94
C ILE A 236 -2.17 12.54 6.24
N SER A 237 -2.69 13.76 6.27
CA SER A 237 -2.71 14.58 7.47
C SER A 237 -3.88 14.16 8.36
N HIS A 238 -3.59 13.88 9.62
CA HIS A 238 -4.63 13.94 10.65
C HIS A 238 -4.95 15.41 10.90
N LEU A 239 -6.21 15.81 10.71
CA LEU A 239 -6.67 17.08 11.26
C LEU A 239 -6.54 16.94 12.79
N THR A 240 -5.50 17.54 13.38
CA THR A 240 -5.29 17.58 14.83
C THR A 240 -6.33 18.46 15.55
N GLU A 241 -7.30 19.02 14.84
CA GLU A 241 -8.43 19.72 15.44
C GLU A 241 -9.56 18.72 15.65
N THR A 242 -9.73 18.32 16.92
CA THR A 242 -11.04 17.99 17.43
C THR A 242 -12.02 19.03 16.91
N MET A 243 -12.93 18.64 16.01
CA MET A 243 -14.06 19.49 15.68
C MET A 243 -14.70 19.90 17.01
N PRO A 244 -14.87 21.20 17.31
CA PRO A 244 -15.57 21.59 18.51
C PRO A 244 -16.95 20.95 18.46
N SER A 245 -17.29 20.21 19.53
CA SER A 245 -18.64 19.69 19.76
C SER A 245 -19.66 20.77 19.40
N ALA A 246 -20.73 20.35 18.71
CA ALA A 246 -21.86 21.18 18.30
C ALA A 246 -22.59 21.89 19.46
N ASP A 247 -22.17 21.68 20.71
CA ASP A 247 -22.72 22.31 21.91
C ASP A 247 -22.21 23.74 22.20
N ARG A 248 -21.43 24.37 21.31
CA ARG A 248 -20.98 25.77 21.48
C ARG A 248 -21.64 26.80 20.55
N ILE A 249 -22.80 26.49 19.98
CA ILE A 249 -23.70 27.50 19.42
C ILE A 249 -24.96 27.59 20.29
N ARG A 250 -24.84 28.35 21.38
CA ARG A 250 -25.95 29.00 22.08
C ARG A 250 -25.51 30.37 22.55
#